data_AF-A0A7Z2NVU5-F1
#
_entry.id   AF-A0A7Z2NVU5-F1
#
_cell.length_a   1.000
_cell.length_b   1.000
_cell.length_c   1.000
_cell.angle_alpha   90.00
_cell.angle_beta   90.00
_cell.angle_gamma   90.00
#
_symmetry.space_group_name_H-M   'P 1'
#
loop_
_entity.id
_entity.type
_entity.pdbx_description
1 polymer ?
#
loop_
_entity_poly.entity_id
_entity_poly.type
_entity_poly.pdbx_seq_one_letter_code
_entity_poly.pdbx_strand_id
1 'polypeptide(L)'
;MPSNDGATAWRTALPLTAIIAGVMALGGCTDIKPQEREQRAGEVRVNADPELIESDAPVATAGPPPAWSVNGATASFGAAGEAPLLALSCDRARGQIIVERAGDGDVLTLRAGDVEKNMPARPAGTARVQARLAAGDPLFAAMAAPQAQILLIGGAGEQLTLPGGVSVRRVREACLGPEPAPEAAPPPPTEPAVPTGSKPL
;
A
#
# COMPACT_ATOMS: atom_id res chain seq x y z
N MET A 1 2.24 -35.27 35.83
CA MET A 1 2.23 -34.29 36.93
C MET A 1 3.64 -34.24 37.47
N PRO A 2 4.39 -33.17 37.17
CA PRO A 2 4.33 -31.96 38.00
C PRO A 2 4.09 -30.66 37.23
N SER A 3 3.40 -29.75 37.93
CA SER A 3 3.24 -28.32 37.62
C SER A 3 4.57 -27.60 37.58
N ASN A 4 4.68 -26.58 36.74
CA ASN A 4 5.55 -25.44 36.98
C ASN A 4 4.79 -24.16 36.61
N ASP A 5 4.16 -23.60 37.63
CA ASP A 5 3.75 -22.21 37.72
C ASP A 5 5.00 -21.31 37.78
N GLY A 6 5.04 -20.27 36.96
CA GLY A 6 6.13 -19.31 36.92
C GLY A 6 5.60 -17.93 36.51
N ALA A 7 4.85 -17.32 37.41
CA ALA A 7 4.44 -15.92 37.31
C ALA A 7 5.62 -15.00 37.67
N THR A 8 6.00 -14.11 36.76
CA THR A 8 6.76 -12.90 37.16
C THR A 8 6.30 -11.71 36.32
N ALA A 9 5.38 -10.95 36.90
CA ALA A 9 4.96 -9.64 36.43
C ALA A 9 6.11 -8.64 36.63
N TRP A 10 6.48 -7.93 35.57
CA TRP A 10 7.29 -6.72 35.67
C TRP A 10 6.49 -5.54 35.14
N ARG A 11 5.94 -4.78 36.08
CA ARG A 11 5.47 -3.42 35.87
C ARG A 11 6.69 -2.51 35.95
N THR A 12 7.03 -1.85 34.86
CA THR A 12 7.87 -0.64 34.92
C THR A 12 7.05 0.52 34.36
N ALA A 13 6.47 1.26 35.31
CA ALA A 13 6.01 2.61 35.11
C ALA A 13 7.22 3.51 34.84
N LEU A 14 7.18 4.29 33.77
CA LEU A 14 8.07 5.43 33.58
C LEU A 14 7.25 6.72 33.67
N PRO A 15 7.73 7.70 34.46
CA PRO A 15 6.99 8.90 34.81
C PRO A 15 6.97 9.94 33.69
N LEU A 16 5.91 10.75 33.71
CA LEU A 16 5.79 12.03 33.04
C LEU A 16 7.04 12.89 33.26
N THR A 17 7.59 13.43 32.18
CA THR A 17 8.33 14.68 32.21
C THR A 17 7.72 15.62 31.19
N ALA A 18 6.82 16.48 31.67
CA ALA A 18 6.43 17.69 30.97
C ALA A 18 7.58 18.70 31.11
N ILE A 19 8.09 19.22 29.99
CA ILE A 19 8.85 20.48 29.97
C ILE A 19 8.23 21.43 28.95
N ILE A 20 8.00 22.61 29.49
CA ILE A 20 7.39 23.87 29.07
C ILE A 20 8.18 24.59 27.95
N ALA A 21 7.49 25.59 27.36
CA ALA A 21 7.97 26.74 26.58
C ALA A 21 8.09 26.50 25.07
N GLY A 22 7.39 27.22 24.18
CA GLY A 22 6.96 28.61 24.26
C GLY A 22 7.94 29.49 23.47
N VAL A 23 7.74 29.61 22.16
CA VAL A 23 8.41 30.62 21.33
C VAL A 23 7.34 31.31 20.48
N MET A 24 6.96 32.51 20.92
CA MET A 24 6.34 33.53 20.09
C MET A 24 7.41 34.31 19.31
N ALA A 25 6.97 34.88 18.18
CA ALA A 25 7.60 35.94 17.37
C ALA A 25 8.75 35.46 16.46
N LEU A 26 8.90 35.86 15.20
CA LEU A 26 8.60 37.08 14.44
C LEU A 26 8.27 36.64 12.98
N GLY A 27 7.39 37.24 12.18
CA GLY A 27 7.37 38.66 11.86
C GLY A 27 8.54 39.03 10.94
N GLY A 28 8.48 38.70 9.64
CA GLY A 28 9.49 39.14 8.68
C GLY A 28 9.29 38.60 7.26
N CYS A 29 8.55 39.34 6.43
CA CYS A 29 8.70 39.25 4.98
C CYS A 29 10.03 39.93 4.62
N THR A 30 11.06 39.16 4.31
CA THR A 30 12.30 39.72 3.77
C THR A 30 12.14 39.93 2.27
N ASP A 31 12.14 41.21 1.92
CA ASP A 31 12.35 41.79 0.60
C ASP A 31 13.57 41.16 -0.09
N ILE A 32 13.34 40.32 -1.10
CA ILE A 32 14.41 39.74 -1.92
C ILE A 32 14.82 40.80 -2.95
N LYS A 33 15.85 41.58 -2.63
CA LYS A 33 16.53 42.42 -3.62
C LYS A 33 17.34 41.52 -4.57
N PRO A 34 17.18 41.65 -5.90
CA PRO A 34 18.03 40.95 -6.85
C PRO A 34 19.48 41.40 -6.67
N GLN A 35 20.35 40.46 -6.31
CA GLN A 35 21.80 40.67 -6.32
C GLN A 35 22.25 40.76 -7.78
N GLU A 36 22.57 41.98 -8.20
CA GLU A 36 23.30 42.29 -9.42
C GLU A 36 24.67 41.63 -9.32
N ARG A 37 24.79 40.46 -9.95
CA ARG A 37 26.03 39.69 -10.00
C ARG A 37 26.94 40.39 -11.01
N GLU A 38 27.81 41.25 -10.48
CA GLU A 38 28.92 41.86 -11.20
C GLU A 38 29.78 40.75 -11.84
N GLN A 39 29.55 40.51 -13.13
CA GLN A 39 30.34 39.59 -13.94
C GLN A 39 31.71 40.23 -14.15
N ARG A 40 32.65 39.93 -13.27
CA ARG A 40 34.08 40.06 -13.60
C ARG A 40 34.35 39.13 -14.77
N ALA A 41 34.57 39.73 -15.93
CA ALA A 41 35.16 39.09 -17.10
C ALA A 41 36.56 38.56 -16.73
N GLY A 42 36.58 37.33 -16.20
CA GLY A 42 37.75 36.48 -16.16
C GLY A 42 37.57 35.45 -17.27
N GLU A 43 38.39 35.59 -18.32
CA GLU A 43 38.49 34.69 -19.46
C GLU A 43 38.67 33.23 -18.99
N VAL A 44 37.58 32.45 -19.00
CA VAL A 44 37.64 31.00 -18.85
C VAL A 44 38.02 30.43 -20.21
N ARG A 45 39.30 30.09 -20.40
CA ARG A 45 39.72 29.28 -21.53
C ARG A 45 39.24 27.85 -21.31
N VAL A 46 38.14 27.51 -21.98
CA VAL A 46 37.70 26.13 -22.13
C VAL A 46 38.68 25.46 -23.09
N ASN A 47 39.58 24.64 -22.56
CA ASN A 47 40.26 23.61 -23.34
C ASN A 47 39.19 22.60 -23.74
N ALA A 48 38.67 22.73 -24.95
CA ALA A 48 37.86 21.71 -25.59
C ALA A 48 38.83 20.66 -26.16
N ASP A 49 39.13 19.64 -25.37
CA ASP A 49 39.55 18.34 -25.91
C ASP A 49 38.30 17.64 -26.45
N PRO A 50 38.15 17.43 -27.77
CA PRO A 50 37.03 16.71 -28.32
C PRO A 50 37.34 15.21 -28.32
N GLU A 51 37.44 14.60 -27.14
CA GLU A 51 37.38 13.14 -27.02
C GLU A 51 36.06 12.71 -26.39
N LEU A 52 35.15 12.29 -27.28
CA LEU A 52 34.28 11.13 -27.12
C LEU A 52 33.55 10.99 -25.76
N ILE A 53 32.44 11.71 -25.60
CA ILE A 53 31.33 11.21 -24.76
C ILE A 53 30.08 11.14 -25.62
N GLU A 54 30.09 10.25 -26.60
CA GLU A 54 28.86 9.72 -27.19
C GLU A 54 28.44 8.53 -26.32
N SER A 55 27.87 8.84 -25.15
CA SER A 55 27.11 7.86 -24.38
C SER A 55 25.67 7.90 -24.86
N ASP A 56 25.42 7.28 -26.02
CA ASP A 56 24.09 6.84 -26.44
C ASP A 56 23.69 5.61 -25.63
N ALA A 57 23.63 5.76 -24.30
CA ALA A 57 22.92 4.81 -23.49
C ALA A 57 21.43 5.15 -23.65
N PRO A 58 20.57 4.21 -24.06
CA PRO A 58 19.14 4.50 -24.10
C PRO A 58 18.73 4.93 -22.70
N VAL A 59 18.23 6.16 -22.58
CA VAL A 59 17.61 6.65 -21.35
C VAL A 59 16.45 5.71 -21.09
N ALA A 60 16.66 4.76 -20.17
CA ALA A 60 15.60 3.88 -19.70
C ALA A 60 14.50 4.80 -19.20
N THR A 61 13.42 4.91 -19.97
CA THR A 61 12.25 5.70 -19.59
C THR A 61 11.74 5.04 -18.33
N ALA A 62 11.96 5.67 -17.17
CA ALA A 62 11.49 5.15 -15.90
C ALA A 62 10.02 4.79 -16.06
N GLY A 63 9.68 3.51 -15.80
CA GLY A 63 8.33 3.01 -15.96
C GLY A 63 7.34 3.82 -15.11
N PRO A 64 6.02 3.67 -15.36
CA PRO A 64 5.00 4.32 -14.54
C PRO A 64 5.23 4.03 -13.05
N PRO A 65 5.04 5.02 -12.16
CA PRO A 65 5.22 4.80 -10.73
C PRO A 65 4.25 3.74 -10.23
N PRO A 66 4.62 2.97 -9.19
CA PRO A 66 3.74 1.95 -8.63
C PRO A 66 2.47 2.60 -8.07
N ALA A 67 1.34 1.95 -8.32
CA ALA A 67 0.02 2.44 -7.92
C ALA A 67 -0.88 1.30 -7.47
N TRP A 68 -1.98 1.65 -6.80
CA TRP A 68 -3.03 0.69 -6.49
C TRP A 68 -3.90 0.39 -7.71
N SER A 69 -4.18 -0.89 -7.92
CA SER A 69 -5.28 -1.40 -8.74
C SER A 69 -6.28 -2.13 -7.84
N VAL A 70 -7.57 -1.95 -8.07
CA VAL A 70 -8.64 -2.56 -7.27
C VAL A 70 -9.59 -3.32 -8.20
N ASN A 71 -9.82 -4.60 -7.91
CA ASN A 71 -10.78 -5.44 -8.61
C ASN A 71 -11.59 -6.23 -7.59
N GLY A 72 -12.86 -5.85 -7.42
CA GLY A 72 -13.75 -6.45 -6.41
C GLY A 72 -13.19 -6.34 -5.00
N ALA A 73 -13.06 -7.48 -4.32
CA ALA A 73 -12.53 -7.59 -2.96
C ALA A 73 -11.01 -7.78 -2.89
N THR A 74 -10.31 -7.43 -3.97
CA THR A 74 -8.85 -7.55 -4.09
C THR A 74 -8.25 -6.20 -4.51
N ALA A 75 -7.13 -5.83 -3.90
CA ALA A 75 -6.31 -4.70 -4.33
C ALA A 75 -4.84 -5.12 -4.45
N SER A 76 -4.16 -4.65 -5.49
CA SER A 76 -2.75 -4.88 -5.73
C SER A 76 -2.00 -3.56 -5.87
N PHE A 77 -0.77 -3.52 -5.36
CA PHE A 77 0.13 -2.37 -5.45
C PHE A 77 1.40 -2.78 -6.17
N GLY A 78 1.76 -2.06 -7.24
CA GLY A 78 2.93 -2.34 -8.06
C GLY A 78 2.93 -1.54 -9.36
N ALA A 79 3.97 -1.73 -10.16
CA ALA A 79 4.01 -1.18 -11.51
C ALA A 79 3.02 -1.91 -12.44
N ALA A 80 2.47 -1.20 -13.41
CA ALA A 80 1.52 -1.78 -14.36
C ALA A 80 2.21 -2.83 -15.24
N GLY A 81 1.62 -4.03 -15.35
CA GLY A 81 2.17 -5.13 -16.14
C GLY A 81 3.24 -5.97 -15.43
N GLU A 82 3.59 -5.63 -14.19
CA GLU A 82 4.53 -6.38 -13.36
C GLU A 82 3.83 -7.19 -12.26
N ALA A 83 4.57 -8.11 -11.64
CA ALA A 83 4.10 -8.78 -10.45
C ALA A 83 3.89 -7.77 -9.30
N PRO A 84 2.79 -7.86 -8.54
CA PRO A 84 2.50 -6.88 -7.50
C PRO A 84 3.50 -6.98 -6.35
N LEU A 85 3.94 -5.83 -5.83
CA LEU A 85 4.78 -5.74 -4.63
C LEU A 85 3.99 -6.14 -3.39
N LEU A 86 2.71 -5.75 -3.34
CA LEU A 86 1.75 -6.09 -2.30
C LEU A 86 0.39 -6.42 -2.91
N ALA A 87 -0.30 -7.42 -2.36
CA ALA A 87 -1.69 -7.70 -2.64
C ALA A 87 -2.48 -7.84 -1.35
N LEU A 88 -3.71 -7.33 -1.36
CA LEU A 88 -4.72 -7.48 -0.33
C LEU A 88 -5.90 -8.22 -0.95
N SER A 89 -6.35 -9.30 -0.35
CA SER A 89 -7.54 -10.02 -0.80
C SER A 89 -8.42 -10.42 0.37
N CYS A 90 -9.73 -10.31 0.20
CA CYS A 90 -10.67 -10.79 1.20
C CYS A 90 -10.87 -12.32 1.09
N ASP A 91 -10.59 -13.04 2.16
CA ASP A 91 -11.08 -14.39 2.42
C ASP A 91 -12.39 -14.29 3.21
N ARG A 92 -13.48 -14.09 2.48
CA ARG A 92 -14.80 -13.82 3.03
C ARG A 92 -15.35 -14.98 3.86
N ALA A 93 -15.08 -16.21 3.44
CA ALA A 93 -15.46 -17.43 4.18
C ALA A 93 -14.85 -17.45 5.60
N ARG A 94 -13.70 -16.80 5.80
CA ARG A 94 -13.04 -16.70 7.11
C ARG A 94 -13.15 -15.32 7.76
N GLY A 95 -13.77 -14.33 7.12
CA GLY A 95 -13.80 -12.94 7.58
C GLY A 95 -12.40 -12.34 7.74
N GLN A 96 -11.46 -12.74 6.88
CA GLN A 96 -10.04 -12.36 6.95
C GLN A 96 -9.62 -11.60 5.71
N ILE A 97 -8.68 -10.68 5.87
CA ILE A 97 -7.92 -10.12 4.75
C ILE A 97 -6.56 -10.81 4.73
N ILE A 98 -6.23 -11.37 3.57
CA ILE A 98 -4.93 -11.93 3.26
C ILE A 98 -4.07 -10.78 2.75
N VAL A 99 -2.89 -10.63 3.36
CA VAL A 99 -1.85 -9.69 2.95
C VAL A 99 -0.75 -10.52 2.33
N GLU A 100 -0.46 -10.32 1.06
CA GLU A 100 0.59 -11.05 0.34
C GLU A 100 1.64 -10.09 -0.20
N ARG A 101 2.91 -10.35 0.10
CA ARG A 101 4.04 -9.49 -0.27
C ARG A 101 5.07 -10.31 -1.06
N ALA A 102 5.70 -9.68 -2.05
CA ALA A 102 6.92 -10.22 -2.65
C ALA A 102 8.07 -10.30 -1.63
N GLY A 103 8.90 -11.33 -1.75
CA GLY A 103 10.01 -11.61 -0.85
C GLY A 103 9.74 -12.79 0.09
N ASP A 104 10.69 -13.02 0.99
CA ASP A 104 10.69 -14.13 1.94
C ASP A 104 10.53 -13.64 3.39
N GLY A 105 10.36 -14.57 4.32
CA GLY A 105 10.30 -14.31 5.77
C GLY A 105 9.10 -14.91 6.48
N ASP A 106 9.23 -15.09 7.80
CA ASP A 106 8.20 -15.72 8.65
C ASP A 106 7.35 -14.70 9.42
N VAL A 107 7.67 -13.41 9.29
CA VAL A 107 6.95 -12.31 9.95
C VAL A 107 6.79 -11.15 8.96
N LEU A 108 5.57 -10.59 8.93
CA LEU A 108 5.27 -9.33 8.26
C LEU A 108 4.85 -8.30 9.31
N THR A 109 5.49 -7.13 9.29
CA THR A 109 5.10 -5.99 10.13
C THR A 109 4.39 -4.97 9.26
N LEU A 110 3.20 -4.57 9.68
CA LEU A 110 2.45 -3.48 9.07
C LEU A 110 2.27 -2.35 10.09
N ARG A 111 2.54 -1.13 9.66
CA ARG A 111 2.30 0.08 10.46
C ARG A 111 1.52 1.10 9.65
N ALA A 112 0.50 1.69 10.28
CA ALA A 112 -0.27 2.81 9.74
C ALA A 112 -0.66 3.76 10.87
N GLY A 113 -0.18 5.01 10.81
CA GLY A 113 -0.29 5.94 11.94
C GLY A 113 0.36 5.35 13.20
N ASP A 114 -0.37 5.38 14.32
CA ASP A 114 0.07 4.85 15.62
C ASP A 114 -0.23 3.34 15.81
N VAL A 115 -0.79 2.68 14.79
CA VAL A 115 -1.11 1.25 14.85
C VAL A 115 -0.02 0.46 14.16
N GLU A 116 0.60 -0.46 14.89
CA GLU A 116 1.59 -1.41 14.37
C GLU A 116 1.17 -2.84 14.72
N LYS A 117 1.40 -3.76 13.77
CA LYS A 117 1.15 -5.18 14.00
C LYS A 117 2.19 -6.07 13.34
N ASN A 118 2.73 -6.97 14.15
CA ASN A 118 3.54 -8.09 13.68
C ASN A 118 2.62 -9.29 13.44
N MET A 119 2.66 -9.85 12.24
CA MET A 119 1.82 -10.96 11.83
C MET A 119 2.70 -12.14 11.42
N PRO A 120 2.38 -13.37 11.85
CA PRO A 120 3.06 -14.55 11.32
C PRO A 120 2.78 -14.66 9.83
N ALA A 121 3.85 -14.76 9.05
CA ALA A 121 3.79 -14.94 7.62
C ALA A 121 4.07 -16.40 7.27
N ARG A 122 3.52 -16.85 6.14
CA ARG A 122 3.75 -18.18 5.59
C ARG A 122 4.14 -18.04 4.13
N PRO A 123 4.99 -18.92 3.59
CA PRO A 123 5.29 -18.92 2.16
C PRO A 123 4.02 -19.05 1.32
N ALA A 124 3.92 -18.25 0.25
CA ALA A 124 2.79 -18.19 -0.67
C ALA A 124 3.28 -18.27 -2.12
N GLY A 125 3.67 -19.46 -2.57
CA GLY A 125 4.29 -19.65 -3.88
C GLY A 125 5.79 -19.31 -3.88
N THR A 126 6.34 -18.98 -5.04
CA THR A 126 7.77 -18.69 -5.20
C THR A 126 8.07 -17.24 -4.83
N ALA A 127 8.94 -17.03 -3.83
CA ALA A 127 9.40 -15.72 -3.37
C ALA A 127 8.26 -14.75 -2.99
N ARG A 128 7.23 -15.26 -2.32
CA ARG A 128 6.19 -14.45 -1.69
C ARG A 128 5.80 -15.01 -0.35
N VAL A 129 5.32 -14.12 0.51
CA VAL A 129 4.86 -14.44 1.85
C VAL A 129 3.47 -13.88 2.07
N GLN A 130 2.62 -14.64 2.77
CA GLN A 130 1.29 -14.21 3.16
C GLN A 130 1.13 -14.14 4.66
N ALA A 131 0.50 -13.08 5.14
CA ALA A 131 -0.07 -12.98 6.46
C ALA A 131 -1.60 -12.91 6.37
N ARG A 132 -2.27 -13.25 7.47
CA ARG A 132 -3.74 -13.22 7.58
C ARG A 132 -4.13 -12.40 8.78
N LEU A 133 -5.10 -11.52 8.60
CA LEU A 133 -5.60 -10.66 9.65
C LEU A 133 -7.13 -10.55 9.57
N ALA A 134 -7.80 -10.39 10.71
CA ALA A 134 -9.25 -10.22 10.73
C ALA A 134 -9.64 -8.95 9.94
N ALA A 135 -10.70 -9.01 9.14
CA ALA A 135 -11.16 -7.86 8.35
C ALA A 135 -11.59 -6.67 9.24
N GLY A 136 -12.01 -6.94 10.47
CA GLY A 136 -12.37 -5.94 11.49
C GLY A 136 -11.19 -5.39 12.30
N ASP A 137 -9.94 -5.81 12.00
CA ASP A 137 -8.78 -5.37 12.76
C ASP A 137 -8.55 -3.84 12.65
N PRO A 138 -8.22 -3.15 13.77
CA PRO A 138 -8.01 -1.69 13.76
C PRO A 138 -6.89 -1.26 12.81
N LEU A 139 -5.92 -2.11 12.51
CA LEU A 139 -4.88 -1.82 11.53
C LEU A 139 -5.44 -1.49 10.15
N PHE A 140 -6.46 -2.23 9.68
CA PHE A 140 -7.07 -1.95 8.37
C PHE A 140 -7.89 -0.66 8.38
N ALA A 141 -8.47 -0.29 9.52
CA ALA A 141 -9.11 1.02 9.66
C ALA A 141 -8.09 2.16 9.56
N ALA A 142 -6.93 2.02 10.20
CA ALA A 142 -5.82 2.98 10.11
C ALA A 142 -5.26 3.07 8.67
N MET A 143 -5.04 1.94 8.01
CA MET A 143 -4.61 1.89 6.60
C MET A 143 -5.65 2.47 5.63
N ALA A 144 -6.95 2.37 5.95
CA ALA A 144 -8.05 2.88 5.14
C ALA A 144 -8.35 4.38 5.36
N ALA A 145 -7.70 5.01 6.34
CA ALA A 145 -7.89 6.42 6.64
C ALA A 145 -7.46 7.31 5.45
N PRO A 146 -8.09 8.49 5.26
CA PRO A 146 -7.68 9.44 4.24
C PRO A 146 -6.21 9.79 4.38
N GLN A 147 -5.46 9.77 3.27
CA GLN A 147 -4.02 10.11 3.24
C GLN A 147 -3.15 9.26 4.17
N ALA A 148 -3.62 8.08 4.60
CA ALA A 148 -2.81 7.16 5.39
C ALA A 148 -1.53 6.78 4.65
N GLN A 149 -0.43 6.69 5.39
CA GLN A 149 0.80 6.09 4.92
C GLN A 149 0.99 4.74 5.60
N ILE A 150 1.30 3.72 4.80
CA ILE A 150 1.52 2.37 5.28
C ILE A 150 3.00 2.07 5.15
N LEU A 151 3.60 1.59 6.23
CA LEU A 151 4.93 0.99 6.22
C LEU A 151 4.77 -0.52 6.36
N LEU A 152 5.31 -1.25 5.39
CA LEU A 152 5.36 -2.71 5.37
C LEU A 152 6.81 -3.16 5.53
N ILE A 153 7.09 -3.98 6.53
CA ILE A 153 8.42 -4.54 6.81
C ILE A 153 8.33 -6.05 6.69
N GLY A 154 9.32 -6.65 6.03
CA GLY A 154 9.33 -8.08 5.67
C GLY A 154 10.62 -8.74 6.10
N GLY A 155 10.91 -9.91 5.52
CA GLY A 155 12.16 -10.62 5.79
C GLY A 155 13.38 -9.74 5.59
N ALA A 156 14.40 -9.96 6.43
CA ALA A 156 15.65 -9.19 6.46
C ALA A 156 15.49 -7.66 6.69
N GLY A 157 14.30 -7.19 7.10
CA GLY A 157 14.06 -5.77 7.39
C GLY A 157 13.79 -4.90 6.17
N GLU A 158 13.47 -5.50 5.01
CA GLU A 158 13.12 -4.76 3.80
C GLU A 158 11.83 -3.96 4.00
N GLN A 159 11.89 -2.65 3.72
CA GLN A 159 10.80 -1.70 3.94
C GLN A 159 10.15 -1.27 2.63
N LEU A 160 8.81 -1.35 2.58
CA LEU A 160 7.99 -0.80 1.51
C LEU A 160 7.03 0.23 2.10
N THR A 161 7.10 1.45 1.60
CA THR A 161 6.20 2.54 2.00
C THR A 161 5.18 2.77 0.89
N LEU A 162 3.89 2.65 1.20
CA LEU A 162 2.82 2.74 0.20
C LEU A 162 1.61 3.54 0.71
N PRO A 163 0.90 4.25 -0.18
CA PRO A 163 -0.27 5.01 0.21
C PRO A 163 -1.39 4.08 0.67
N GLY A 164 -2.18 4.50 1.66
CA GLY A 164 -3.40 3.81 2.08
C GLY A 164 -4.65 4.39 1.43
N GLY A 165 -5.72 4.51 2.21
CA GLY A 165 -6.93 5.23 1.83
C GLY A 165 -7.95 4.38 1.05
N VAL A 166 -8.39 4.90 -0.09
CA VAL A 166 -9.59 4.40 -0.81
C VAL A 166 -9.45 2.93 -1.21
N SER A 167 -8.28 2.52 -1.70
CA SER A 167 -8.06 1.15 -2.19
C SER A 167 -8.20 0.12 -1.07
N VAL A 168 -7.57 0.38 0.08
CA VAL A 168 -7.68 -0.46 1.27
C VAL A 168 -9.10 -0.44 1.83
N ARG A 169 -9.74 0.74 1.86
CA ARG A 169 -11.12 0.89 2.31
C ARG A 169 -12.07 0.01 1.51
N ARG A 170 -11.96 0.02 0.17
CA ARG A 170 -12.79 -0.82 -0.71
C ARG A 170 -12.63 -2.31 -0.42
N VAL A 171 -11.40 -2.79 -0.22
CA VAL A 171 -11.16 -4.20 0.14
C VAL A 171 -11.78 -4.54 1.49
N ARG A 172 -11.59 -3.68 2.49
CA ARG A 172 -12.17 -3.86 3.83
C ARG A 172 -13.70 -3.87 3.79
N GLU A 173 -14.31 -2.92 3.09
CA GLU A 173 -15.76 -2.83 2.92
C GLU A 173 -16.32 -4.04 2.15
N ALA A 174 -15.65 -4.49 1.09
CA ALA A 174 -16.04 -5.70 0.37
C ALA A 174 -15.95 -6.96 1.27
N CYS A 175 -15.07 -6.95 2.26
CA CYS A 175 -14.91 -8.07 3.20
C CYS A 175 -15.91 -8.06 4.35
N LEU A 176 -16.26 -6.86 4.85
CA LEU A 176 -17.20 -6.68 5.95
C LEU A 176 -18.67 -6.56 5.50
N GLY A 177 -18.90 -6.09 4.28
CA GLY A 177 -20.24 -5.85 3.72
C GLY A 177 -21.03 -7.15 3.56
N PRO A 178 -22.34 -7.09 3.28
CA PRO A 178 -23.15 -8.27 3.00
C PRO A 178 -22.66 -9.00 1.74
N GLU A 179 -22.91 -10.31 1.64
CA GLU A 179 -22.54 -11.07 0.44
C GLU A 179 -23.33 -10.47 -0.73
N PRO A 180 -22.67 -10.12 -1.86
CA PRO A 180 -23.42 -9.68 -3.03
C PRO A 180 -24.48 -10.74 -3.32
N ALA A 181 -25.74 -10.32 -3.38
CA ALA A 181 -26.84 -11.23 -3.70
C ALA A 181 -26.42 -12.01 -4.96
N PRO A 182 -26.65 -13.33 -5.01
CA PRO A 182 -26.33 -14.12 -6.19
C PRO A 182 -26.93 -13.39 -7.38
N GLU A 183 -26.06 -12.99 -8.32
CA GLU A 183 -26.48 -12.28 -9.52
C GLU A 183 -27.63 -13.10 -10.10
N ALA A 184 -28.82 -12.49 -10.13
CA ALA A 184 -30.03 -13.20 -10.49
C ALA A 184 -29.73 -13.94 -11.77
N ALA A 185 -29.93 -15.27 -11.75
CA ALA A 185 -29.59 -16.13 -12.89
C ALA A 185 -30.04 -15.42 -14.17
N PRO A 186 -29.19 -15.34 -15.22
CA PRO A 186 -29.56 -14.67 -16.44
C PRO A 186 -30.95 -15.16 -16.84
N PRO A 187 -31.88 -14.24 -17.19
CA PRO A 187 -33.24 -14.64 -17.50
C PRO A 187 -33.19 -15.78 -18.51
N PRO A 188 -33.99 -16.85 -18.33
CA PRO A 188 -33.96 -17.98 -19.24
C PRO A 188 -34.09 -17.44 -20.67
N PRO A 189 -33.33 -17.98 -21.64
CA PRO A 189 -33.39 -17.51 -23.01
C PRO A 189 -34.85 -17.49 -23.44
N THR A 190 -35.33 -16.33 -23.89
CA THR A 190 -36.71 -16.17 -24.34
C THR A 190 -36.99 -17.22 -25.41
N GLU A 191 -37.81 -18.21 -25.06
CA GLU A 191 -38.19 -19.27 -25.99
C GLU A 191 -38.81 -18.58 -27.23
N PRO A 192 -38.31 -18.85 -28.45
CA PRO A 192 -38.83 -18.20 -29.63
C PRO A 192 -40.30 -18.55 -29.77
N ALA A 193 -41.15 -17.53 -29.83
CA ALA A 193 -42.59 -17.68 -29.97
C ALA A 193 -42.90 -18.60 -31.15
N VAL A 194 -43.48 -19.77 -30.86
CA VAL A 194 -43.96 -20.71 -31.88
C VAL A 194 -45.12 -20.02 -32.62
N PRO A 195 -45.01 -19.74 -33.93
CA PRO A 195 -46.10 -19.15 -34.68
C PRO A 195 -47.25 -20.17 -34.70
N THR A 196 -48.34 -19.82 -34.02
CA THR A 196 -49.53 -20.67 -33.97
C THR A 196 -50.18 -20.66 -35.35
N GLY A 197 -50.42 -21.86 -35.86
CA GLY A 197 -50.67 -22.15 -37.27
C GLY A 197 -51.83 -21.39 -37.91
N SER A 198 -51.59 -21.05 -39.18
CA SER A 198 -52.59 -20.67 -40.16
C SER A 198 -53.67 -21.75 -40.28
N LYS A 199 -54.93 -21.31 -40.14
CA LYS A 199 -56.14 -22.11 -40.35
C LYS A 199 -56.34 -22.33 -41.87
N PRO A 200 -56.48 -23.56 -42.37
CA PRO A 200 -56.83 -23.78 -43.77
C PRO A 200 -58.33 -23.48 -43.99
N LEU A 201 -58.62 -22.88 -45.15
CA LEU A 201 -59.95 -22.63 -45.71
C LEU A 201 -60.55 -23.91 -46.31
#